data_AF-A0AAV6AQN6-F1
#
_entry.id   AF-A0AAV6AQN6-F1
#
_cell.length_a   1.000
_cell.length_b   1.000
_cell.length_c   1.000
_cell.angle_alpha   90.00
_cell.angle_beta   90.00
_cell.angle_gamma   90.00
#
_symmetry.space_group_name_H-M   'P 1'
#
loop_
_entity.id
_entity.type
_entity.pdbx_description
1 polymer ?
#
loop_
_entity_poly.entity_id
_entity_poly.type
_entity_poly.pdbx_seq_one_letter_code
_entity_poly.pdbx_strand_id
1 'polypeptide(L)'
;MEADASYRRDIGLPDLFSRWFESRGWAPRPHQLALIDLARQGKSALLIAPTGGGKTLAGFLPSLIELTERRLAGKDLAHKKGRGELHTLYISPLKA
;
A
#
# COMPACT_ATOMS: atom_id res chain seq x y z
N MET A 1 -13.23 -31.81 6.09
CA MET A 1 -11.80 -31.74 5.71
C MET A 1 -11.64 -30.53 4.79
N GLU A 2 -12.07 -29.35 5.24
CA GLU A 2 -11.29 -28.38 6.05
C GLU A 2 -10.06 -27.88 5.28
N ALA A 3 -10.27 -26.82 4.52
CA ALA A 3 -9.25 -25.81 4.32
C ALA A 3 -9.69 -24.62 5.17
N ASP A 4 -9.22 -24.59 6.42
CA ASP A 4 -9.30 -23.45 7.31
C ASP A 4 -8.47 -22.32 6.68
N ALA A 5 -9.14 -21.53 5.84
CA ALA A 5 -8.64 -20.28 5.29
C ALA A 5 -8.81 -19.15 6.32
N SER A 6 -8.47 -19.41 7.59
CA SER A 6 -8.01 -18.35 8.47
C SER A 6 -6.72 -17.79 7.87
N TYR A 7 -6.89 -16.95 6.84
CA TYR A 7 -5.86 -16.19 6.18
C TYR A 7 -5.00 -15.60 7.28
N ARG A 8 -3.73 -16.02 7.33
CA ARG A 8 -2.75 -15.35 8.18
C ARG A 8 -2.91 -13.88 7.84
N ARG A 9 -3.48 -13.10 8.77
CA ARG A 9 -3.45 -11.63 8.69
C ARG A 9 -1.96 -11.31 8.60
N ASP A 10 -1.49 -11.11 7.38
CA ASP A 10 -0.10 -10.85 7.08
C ASP A 10 0.31 -9.69 7.96
N ILE A 11 1.29 -9.94 8.84
CA ILE A 11 1.69 -9.03 9.93
C ILE A 11 2.08 -7.62 9.40
N GLY A 12 2.26 -7.47 8.08
CA GLY A 12 2.51 -6.22 7.39
C GLY A 12 1.28 -5.51 6.78
N LEU A 13 0.23 -6.20 6.33
CA LEU A 13 -0.81 -5.61 5.46
C LEU A 13 -2.10 -5.29 6.26
N PRO A 14 -2.56 -4.03 6.31
CA PRO A 14 -3.79 -3.70 7.05
C PRO A 14 -5.03 -4.39 6.45
N ASP A 15 -6.00 -4.72 7.32
CA ASP A 15 -7.20 -5.51 6.98
C ASP A 15 -7.96 -4.99 5.76
N LEU A 16 -8.05 -3.67 5.56
CA LEU A 16 -8.70 -3.09 4.38
C LEU A 16 -8.03 -3.54 3.08
N PHE A 17 -6.70 -3.53 3.05
CA PHE A 17 -5.92 -3.93 1.89
C PHE A 17 -5.92 -5.45 1.73
N SER A 18 -5.82 -6.20 2.83
CA SER A 18 -5.94 -7.66 2.81
C SER A 18 -7.26 -8.11 2.17
N ARG A 19 -8.40 -7.56 2.61
CA ARG A 19 -9.71 -7.84 1.99
C ARG A 19 -9.78 -7.42 0.51
N TRP A 20 -9.15 -6.30 0.16
CA TRP A 20 -9.10 -5.88 -1.24
C TRP A 20 -8.30 -6.87 -2.10
N PHE A 21 -7.13 -7.34 -1.63
CA PHE A 21 -6.37 -8.40 -2.30
C PHE A 21 -7.22 -9.67 -2.47
N GLU A 22 -7.86 -10.14 -1.40
CA GLU A 22 -8.74 -11.32 -1.44
C GLU A 22 -9.90 -11.16 -2.43
N SER A 23 -10.56 -10.00 -2.46
CA SER A 23 -11.65 -9.70 -3.41
C SER A 23 -11.24 -9.77 -4.88
N ARG A 24 -9.94 -9.65 -5.15
CA ARG A 24 -9.34 -9.76 -6.49
C ARG A 24 -8.83 -11.17 -6.78
N GLY A 25 -8.93 -12.09 -5.83
CA GLY A 25 -8.29 -13.41 -5.87
C GLY A 25 -6.77 -13.31 -5.82
N TRP A 26 -6.23 -12.24 -5.24
CA TRP A 26 -4.80 -11.95 -5.18
C TRP A 26 -4.25 -12.20 -3.78
N ALA A 27 -2.96 -12.53 -3.72
CA ALA A 27 -2.17 -12.51 -2.49
C ALA A 27 -1.05 -11.47 -2.63
N PRO A 28 -0.69 -10.76 -1.54
CA PRO A 28 0.43 -9.82 -1.58
C PRO A 28 1.73 -10.56 -1.86
N ARG A 29 2.58 -9.97 -2.71
CA ARG A 29 3.90 -10.52 -3.01
C ARG A 29 4.89 -10.18 -1.89
N PRO A 30 5.92 -11.00 -1.64
CA PRO A 30 6.90 -10.74 -0.58
C PRO A 30 7.55 -9.35 -0.64
N HIS A 31 7.88 -8.87 -1.84
CA HIS A 31 8.48 -7.54 -2.01
C HIS A 31 7.49 -6.39 -1.75
N GLN A 32 6.18 -6.63 -1.88
CA GLN A 32 5.16 -5.63 -1.52
C GLN A 32 5.12 -5.47 0.00
N LEU A 33 5.14 -6.59 0.74
CA LEU A 33 5.20 -6.58 2.20
C LEU A 33 6.51 -5.96 2.71
N ALA A 34 7.65 -6.31 2.12
CA ALA A 34 8.95 -5.74 2.48
C ALA A 34 9.00 -4.21 2.29
N LEU A 35 8.36 -3.68 1.24
CA LEU A 35 8.26 -2.23 1.03
C LEU A 35 7.38 -1.53 2.07
N ILE A 36 6.30 -2.18 2.51
CA ILE A 36 5.47 -1.66 3.60
C ILE A 36 6.30 -1.57 4.88
N ASP A 37 7.08 -2.60 5.20
CA ASP A 37 7.92 -2.62 6.40
C ASP A 37 9.03 -1.56 6.36
N LEU A 38 9.68 -1.37 5.21
CA LEU A 38 10.69 -0.32 5.02
C LEU A 38 10.08 1.08 5.15
N ALA A 39 8.90 1.30 4.57
CA ALA A 39 8.21 2.58 4.64
C ALA A 39 7.78 2.93 6.07
N ARG A 40 7.28 1.95 6.83
CA ARG A 40 6.98 2.12 8.27
C ARG A 40 8.20 2.51 9.11
N GLN A 41 9.39 2.12 8.67
CA GLN A 41 10.66 2.51 9.29
C GLN A 41 11.18 3.88 8.80
N GLY A 42 10.44 4.57 7.93
CA GLY A 42 10.89 5.83 7.32
C GLY A 42 12.08 5.67 6.37
N LYS A 43 12.29 4.47 5.81
CA LYS A 43 13.44 4.17 4.93
C LYS A 43 13.08 4.36 3.46
N SER A 44 14.00 4.98 2.72
CA SER A 44 13.99 4.96 1.26
C SER A 44 14.30 3.56 0.73
N ALA A 45 13.70 3.17 -0.39
CA ALA A 45 13.87 1.84 -0.99
C ALA A 45 14.03 1.92 -2.52
N LEU A 46 14.84 1.01 -3.07
CA LEU A 46 14.94 0.76 -4.51
C LEU A 46 14.38 -0.63 -4.80
N LEU A 47 13.25 -0.70 -5.50
CA LEU A 47 12.65 -1.96 -5.93
C LEU A 47 13.05 -2.28 -7.37
N ILE A 48 13.71 -3.43 -7.56
CA ILE A 48 13.96 -4.04 -8.86
C ILE A 48 13.05 -5.26 -8.98
N ALA A 49 12.15 -5.24 -9.95
CA ALA A 49 11.23 -6.34 -10.23
C ALA A 49 10.91 -6.40 -11.74
N PRO A 50 10.66 -7.59 -12.31
CA PRO A 50 10.33 -7.72 -13.73
C PRO A 50 8.99 -7.03 -14.06
N THR A 51 8.77 -6.75 -15.35
CA THR A 51 7.47 -6.29 -15.85
C THR A 51 6.38 -7.31 -15.48
N GLY A 52 5.22 -6.84 -15.04
CA GLY A 52 4.16 -7.70 -14.50
C GLY A 52 4.40 -8.20 -13.07
N GLY A 53 5.59 -7.95 -12.50
CA GLY A 53 5.96 -8.38 -11.15
C GLY A 53 5.24 -7.69 -10.00
N GLY A 54 4.28 -6.78 -10.27
CA GLY A 54 3.54 -6.06 -9.22
C GLY A 54 4.26 -4.84 -8.64
N LYS A 55 5.33 -4.35 -9.28
CA LYS A 55 6.15 -3.22 -8.83
C LYS A 55 5.35 -1.93 -8.60
N THR A 56 4.35 -1.67 -9.44
CA THR A 56 3.53 -0.45 -9.36
C THR A 56 2.72 -0.47 -8.07
N LEU A 57 1.98 -1.54 -7.81
CA LEU A 57 1.22 -1.69 -6.57
C LEU A 57 2.16 -1.68 -5.35
N ALA A 58 3.33 -2.29 -5.45
CA ALA A 58 4.33 -2.27 -4.39
C ALA A 58 4.77 -0.84 -4.02
N GLY A 59 4.96 0.05 -5.01
CA GLY A 59 5.30 1.45 -4.78
C GLY A 59 4.15 2.30 -4.21
N PHE A 60 2.89 1.95 -4.50
CA PHE A 60 1.72 2.70 -4.01
C PHE A 60 1.22 2.22 -2.64
N LEU A 61 1.37 0.94 -2.30
CA LEU A 61 0.83 0.37 -1.07
C LEU A 61 1.22 1.15 0.20
N PRO A 62 2.50 1.52 0.42
CA PRO A 62 2.87 2.31 1.60
C PRO A 62 2.10 3.63 1.71
N SER A 63 2.01 4.37 0.60
CA SER A 63 1.30 5.65 0.55
C SER A 63 -0.20 5.50 0.82
N LEU A 64 -0.84 4.50 0.22
CA LEU A 64 -2.27 4.23 0.42
C LEU A 64 -2.58 3.80 1.85
N ILE A 65 -1.71 2.99 2.45
CA ILE A 65 -1.81 2.56 3.85
C ILE A 65 -1.74 3.78 4.75
N GLU A 66 -0.71 4.62 4.59
CA GLU A 66 -0.54 5.82 5.42
C GLU A 66 -1.73 6.79 5.29
N LEU A 67 -2.22 7.04 4.08
CA LEU A 67 -3.43 7.85 3.85
C LEU A 67 -4.65 7.29 4.58
N THR A 68 -4.84 5.97 4.51
CA THR A 68 -5.96 5.30 5.16
C THR A 68 -5.85 5.38 6.68
N GLU A 69 -4.67 5.16 7.24
CA GLU A 69 -4.43 5.23 8.68
C GLU A 69 -4.61 6.66 9.21
N ARG A 70 -4.11 7.68 8.49
CA ARG A 70 -4.34 9.11 8.81
C ARG A 70 -5.84 9.45 8.81
N ARG A 71 -6.56 9.00 7.79
CA ARG A 71 -8.01 9.16 7.62
C ARG A 71 -8.78 8.57 8.81
N LEU A 72 -8.47 7.33 9.17
CA LEU A 72 -9.11 6.63 10.29
C LEU A 72 -8.79 7.26 11.65
N ALA A 73 -7.60 7.84 11.79
CA ALA A 73 -7.17 8.54 13.00
C ALA A 73 -7.75 9.98 13.13
N GLY A 74 -8.55 10.45 12.17
CA GLY A 74 -9.02 11.84 12.12
C GLY A 74 -7.89 12.85 11.89
N LYS A 75 -6.74 12.39 11.40
CA LYS A 75 -5.54 13.19 11.11
C LYS A 75 -5.43 13.51 9.62
N ASP A 76 -6.56 13.53 8.91
CA ASP A 76 -6.58 13.99 7.53
C ASP A 76 -5.99 15.39 7.45
N LEU A 77 -5.23 15.61 6.38
CA LEU A 77 -4.73 16.93 6.03
C LEU A 77 -5.95 17.84 5.91
N ALA A 78 -5.95 18.97 6.64
CA ALA A 78 -7.08 19.88 6.65
C ALA A 78 -7.40 20.28 5.21
N HIS A 79 -8.46 19.70 4.63
CA HIS A 79 -9.01 20.13 3.35
C HIS A 79 -9.76 21.44 3.57
N LYS A 80 -9.03 22.51 3.93
CA LYS A 80 -9.55 23.87 3.87
C LYS A 80 -9.73 24.19 2.40
N LYS A 81 -10.92 24.67 2.01
CA LYS A 81 -11.29 25.11 0.65
C LYS A 81 -10.07 25.67 -0.11
N GLY A 82 -9.50 24.86 -1.01
CA GLY A 82 -8.40 25.26 -1.90
C GLY A 82 -6.97 25.05 -1.41
N ARG A 83 -6.71 24.50 -0.22
CA ARG A 83 -5.35 24.22 0.30
C ARG A 83 -5.24 22.80 0.85
N GLY A 84 -5.27 21.81 -0.04
CA GLY A 84 -4.88 20.45 0.31
C GLY A 84 -3.35 20.34 0.39
N GLU A 85 -2.83 19.66 1.40
CA GLU A 85 -1.41 19.32 1.48
C GLU A 85 -1.11 18.10 0.60
N LEU A 86 0.01 18.12 -0.11
CA LEU A 86 0.45 17.04 -0.99
C LEU A 86 1.03 15.90 -0.14
N HIS A 87 0.34 14.76 -0.10
CA HIS A 87 0.83 13.57 0.62
C HIS A 87 1.82 12.73 -0.19
N THR A 88 1.57 12.55 -1.50
CA THR A 88 2.37 11.64 -2.33
C THR A 88 2.49 12.18 -3.75
N LEU A 89 3.71 12.19 -4.26
CA LEU A 89 4.04 12.53 -5.64
C LEU A 89 4.49 11.28 -6.38
N TYR A 90 3.76 10.90 -7.42
CA TYR A 90 4.15 9.84 -8.35
C TYR A 90 4.63 10.48 -9.65
N ILE A 91 5.82 10.09 -10.11
CA ILE A 91 6.43 10.59 -11.34
C ILE A 91 6.52 9.43 -12.33
N SER A 92 5.86 9.57 -13.49
CA SER A 92 5.95 8.62 -14.60
C SER A 92 6.61 9.26 -15.81
N PRO A 93 7.34 8.48 -16.64
CA PRO A 93 8.08 9.02 -17.77
C PRO A 93 7.18 9.48 -18.93
N LEU A 94 5.94 9.02 -18.98
CA LEU A 94 4.99 9.33 -20.05
C LEU A 94 3.65 9.77 -19.46
N LYS A 95 2.96 10.65 -20.20
CA LYS A 95 1.54 10.91 -20.03
C LYS A 95 0.79 9.81 -20.80
N ALA A 96 -0.04 9.05 -20.10
CA ALA A 96 -0.99 8.12 -20.74
C ALA A 96 -2.18 8.89 -21.32
#